data_AF-A0A653TAF1-F1
#
_entry.id   AF-A0A653TAF1-F1
#
_cell.length_a   1.000
_cell.length_b   1.000
_cell.length_c   1.000
_cell.angle_alpha   90.00
_cell.angle_beta   90.00
_cell.angle_gamma   90.00
#
_symmetry.space_group_name_H-M   'P 1'
#
loop_
_entity.id
_entity.type
_entity.pdbx_description
1 polymer ?
#
loop_
_entity_poly.entity_id
_entity_poly.type
_entity_poly.pdbx_seq_one_letter_code
_entity_poly.pdbx_strand_id
1 'polypeptide(L)'
;MTAEATAPAEPVAQRGRTILTGQALRHLAVALVAEASGAPAREISVRWTDDRGGLHAAVSVPLMLGDAAERTLADRGADLRSALMAGMAERAGRRVGGVDLRYTGVRRIQSRRVR
;
A
#
# COMPACT_ATOMS: atom_id res chain seq x y z
N MET A 1 44.28 12.84 35.85
CA MET A 1 44.12 11.98 34.66
C MET A 1 42.63 11.68 34.52
N THR A 2 41.87 12.59 33.91
CA THR A 2 40.41 12.48 33.75
C THR A 2 40.12 12.12 32.31
N ALA A 3 39.53 10.94 32.11
CA ALA A 3 39.18 10.41 30.80
C ALA A 3 37.91 11.10 30.28
N GLU A 4 38.02 11.69 29.09
CA GLU A 4 36.93 12.32 28.36
C GLU A 4 36.11 11.20 27.70
N ALA A 5 34.84 11.06 28.10
CA ALA A 5 33.93 10.08 27.54
C ALA A 5 33.48 10.53 26.15
N THR A 6 34.01 9.89 25.12
CA THR A 6 33.53 10.01 23.73
C THR A 6 32.09 9.51 23.64
N ALA A 7 31.14 10.45 23.51
CA ALA A 7 29.75 10.12 23.18
C ALA A 7 29.68 9.47 21.78
N PRO A 8 28.85 8.43 21.58
CA PRO A 8 28.67 7.81 20.27
C PRO A 8 28.06 8.83 19.31
N ALA A 9 28.72 9.03 18.17
CA ALA A 9 28.23 9.90 17.11
C ALA A 9 26.88 9.40 16.60
N GLU A 10 25.84 10.21 16.75
CA GLU A 10 24.54 9.94 16.15
C GLU A 10 24.70 9.90 14.62
N PRO A 11 24.11 8.91 13.92
CA PRO A 11 24.23 8.79 12.48
C PRO A 11 23.63 10.04 11.81
N VAL A 12 24.48 10.86 11.21
CA VAL A 12 24.08 12.05 10.47
C VAL A 12 23.22 11.59 9.29
N ALA A 13 21.93 11.89 9.34
CA ALA A 13 20.99 11.57 8.27
C ALA A 13 21.43 12.25 6.97
N GLN A 14 22.05 11.48 6.08
CA GLN A 14 22.54 11.98 4.80
C GLN A 14 21.34 12.32 3.92
N ARG A 15 21.12 13.61 3.66
CA ARG A 15 20.01 14.11 2.85
C ARG A 15 20.26 13.80 1.36
N GLY A 16 19.94 12.57 0.96
CA GLY A 16 19.87 12.18 -0.45
C GLY A 16 18.56 12.65 -1.09
N ARG A 17 18.62 13.10 -2.35
CA ARG A 17 17.42 13.36 -3.16
C ARG A 17 16.96 12.06 -3.81
N THR A 18 15.87 11.49 -3.31
CA THR A 18 15.22 10.32 -3.93
C THR A 18 14.16 10.76 -4.93
N ILE A 19 14.32 10.39 -6.21
CA ILE A 19 13.33 10.64 -7.26
C ILE A 19 12.47 9.39 -7.41
N LEU A 20 11.19 9.47 -7.05
CA LEU A 20 10.21 8.42 -7.29
C LEU A 20 9.55 8.64 -8.65
N THR A 21 9.70 7.69 -9.57
CA THR A 21 9.01 7.71 -10.86
C THR A 21 7.54 7.30 -10.69
N GLY A 22 6.68 7.66 -11.65
CA GLY A 22 5.29 7.20 -11.65
C GLY A 22 5.17 5.67 -11.65
N GLN A 23 6.11 4.98 -12.29
CA GLN A 23 6.19 3.52 -12.29
C GLN A 23 6.56 2.97 -10.92
N ALA A 24 7.51 3.58 -10.22
CA ALA A 24 7.86 3.19 -8.84
C ALA A 24 6.66 3.35 -7.90
N LEU A 25 5.93 4.47 -8.01
CA LEU A 25 4.70 4.70 -7.23
C LEU A 25 3.64 3.66 -7.56
N ARG A 26 3.49 3.27 -8.83
CA ARG A 26 2.58 2.19 -9.24
C ARG A 26 2.97 0.86 -8.60
N HIS A 27 4.24 0.47 -8.64
CA HIS A 27 4.70 -0.79 -8.04
C HIS A 27 4.47 -0.81 -6.53
N LEU A 28 4.77 0.30 -5.84
CA LEU A 28 4.50 0.43 -4.41
C LEU A 28 3.00 0.27 -4.11
N ALA A 29 2.14 0.94 -4.87
CA ALA A 29 0.69 0.84 -4.71
C ALA A 29 0.17 -0.59 -4.91
N VAL A 30 0.66 -1.27 -5.96
CA VAL A 30 0.30 -2.67 -6.24
C VAL A 30 0.70 -3.56 -5.07
N ALA A 31 1.90 -3.36 -4.51
CA ALA A 31 2.36 -4.13 -3.36
C ALA A 31 1.48 -3.89 -2.12
N LEU A 32 1.17 -2.63 -1.79
CA LEU A 32 0.29 -2.26 -0.69
C LEU A 32 -1.11 -2.86 -0.84
N VAL A 33 -1.67 -2.79 -2.05
CA VAL A 33 -3.00 -3.36 -2.36
C VAL A 33 -2.97 -4.88 -2.25
N ALA A 34 -1.92 -5.55 -2.75
CA ALA A 34 -1.78 -7.00 -2.67
C ALA A 34 -1.69 -7.47 -1.21
N GLU A 35 -0.90 -6.77 -0.39
CA GLU A 35 -0.77 -7.04 1.04
C GLU A 35 -2.11 -6.89 1.77
N ALA A 36 -2.82 -5.78 1.56
CA ALA A 36 -4.07 -5.49 2.24
C ALA A 36 -5.26 -6.35 1.77
N SER A 37 -5.29 -6.74 0.49
CA SER A 37 -6.40 -7.51 -0.09
C SER A 37 -6.17 -9.02 -0.12
N GLY A 38 -4.92 -9.48 0.00
CA GLY A 38 -4.52 -10.87 -0.26
C GLY A 38 -4.63 -11.29 -1.72
N ALA A 39 -4.94 -10.37 -2.64
CA ALA A 39 -5.03 -10.66 -4.06
C ALA A 39 -3.63 -10.76 -4.69
N PRO A 40 -3.44 -11.62 -5.71
CA PRO A 40 -2.16 -11.72 -6.40
C PRO A 40 -1.87 -10.42 -7.17
N ALA A 41 -0.65 -9.89 -7.02
CA ALA A 41 -0.21 -8.62 -7.64
C ALA A 41 -0.48 -8.53 -9.15
N ARG A 42 -0.41 -9.65 -9.88
CA ARG A 42 -0.69 -9.73 -11.33
C ARG A 42 -2.15 -9.42 -11.71
N GLU A 43 -3.09 -9.57 -10.78
CA GLU A 43 -4.52 -9.31 -10.98
C GLU A 43 -4.92 -7.91 -10.48
N ILE A 44 -3.95 -7.14 -9.95
CA ILE A 44 -4.14 -5.78 -9.46
C ILE A 44 -3.65 -4.80 -10.51
N SER A 45 -4.47 -3.79 -10.81
CA SER A 45 -4.05 -2.65 -11.62
C SER A 45 -4.25 -1.36 -10.85
N VAL A 46 -3.24 -0.50 -10.85
CA VAL A 46 -3.30 0.84 -10.27
C VAL A 46 -2.94 1.86 -11.34
N ARG A 47 -3.77 2.90 -11.45
CA ARG A 47 -3.47 4.09 -12.25
C ARG A 47 -3.46 5.30 -11.34
N TRP A 48 -2.46 6.14 -11.52
CA TRP A 48 -2.33 7.41 -10.83
C TRP A 48 -2.80 8.53 -11.74
N THR A 49 -3.54 9.47 -11.16
CA THR A 49 -3.87 10.76 -11.76
C THR A 49 -3.52 11.86 -10.77
N ASP A 50 -3.05 12.99 -11.28
CA ASP A 50 -2.89 14.18 -10.46
C ASP A 50 -4.27 14.81 -10.23
N ASP A 51 -4.57 15.16 -8.98
CA ASP A 51 -5.75 15.90 -8.58
C ASP A 51 -5.31 17.10 -7.75
N ARG A 52 -5.08 18.22 -8.44
CA ARG A 52 -4.73 19.52 -7.85
C ARG A 52 -3.54 19.45 -6.89
N GLY A 53 -2.48 18.70 -7.26
CA GLY A 53 -1.28 18.50 -6.45
C GLY A 53 -1.41 17.38 -5.40
N GLY A 54 -2.53 16.69 -5.35
CA GLY A 54 -2.70 15.39 -4.68
C GLY A 54 -2.66 14.23 -5.65
N LEU A 55 -2.40 13.02 -5.17
CA LEU A 55 -2.53 11.80 -5.97
C LEU A 55 -3.94 11.23 -5.85
N HIS A 56 -4.58 10.94 -6.98
CA HIS A 56 -5.78 10.12 -7.04
C HIS A 56 -5.44 8.75 -7.63
N ALA A 57 -5.87 7.68 -6.95
CA ALA A 57 -5.62 6.30 -7.37
C ALA A 57 -6.89 5.66 -7.91
N ALA A 58 -6.86 5.15 -9.14
CA ALA A 58 -7.85 4.19 -9.63
C ALA A 58 -7.30 2.77 -9.46
N VAL A 59 -7.92 1.99 -8.58
CA VAL A 59 -7.48 0.64 -8.20
C VAL A 59 -8.50 -0.38 -8.70
N SER A 60 -8.03 -1.38 -9.44
CA SER A 60 -8.80 -2.56 -9.84
C SER A 60 -8.22 -3.80 -9.19
N VAL A 61 -9.05 -4.55 -8.46
CA VAL A 61 -8.63 -5.71 -7.65
C VAL A 61 -9.73 -6.76 -7.64
N PRO A 62 -9.43 -8.07 -7.68
CA PRO A 62 -10.45 -9.08 -7.44
C PRO A 62 -10.89 -9.11 -5.97
N LEU A 63 -12.16 -9.36 -5.72
CA LEU A 63 -12.68 -9.59 -4.38
C LEU A 63 -12.28 -11.00 -3.91
N MET A 64 -11.46 -11.07 -2.87
CA MET A 64 -11.07 -12.32 -2.23
C MET A 64 -12.14 -12.76 -1.22
N LEU A 65 -12.90 -13.81 -1.52
CA LEU A 65 -13.84 -14.45 -0.60
C LEU A 65 -13.13 -15.63 0.09
N GLY A 66 -12.89 -15.50 1.39
CA GLY A 66 -12.48 -16.61 2.26
C GLY A 66 -13.59 -16.97 3.25
N ASP A 67 -13.29 -17.90 4.15
CA ASP A 67 -14.19 -18.37 5.23
C ASP A 67 -14.46 -17.32 6.32
N ALA A 68 -13.85 -16.13 6.22
CA ALA A 68 -14.13 -15.00 7.10
C ALA A 68 -15.54 -14.46 6.81
N ALA A 69 -16.52 -15.08 7.46
CA ALA A 69 -17.87 -14.58 7.56
C ALA A 69 -17.87 -13.12 8.09
N GLU A 70 -18.87 -12.36 7.65
CA GLU A 70 -19.33 -11.08 8.24
C GLU A 70 -18.66 -9.76 7.83
N ARG A 71 -17.63 -9.71 6.98
CA ARG A 71 -17.14 -8.38 6.48
C ARG A 71 -17.87 -7.92 5.23
N THR A 72 -18.50 -6.75 5.30
CA THR A 72 -19.19 -6.14 4.15
C THR A 72 -18.20 -5.68 3.08
N LEU A 73 -18.67 -5.46 1.86
CA LEU A 73 -17.86 -4.87 0.79
C LEU A 73 -17.37 -3.46 1.15
N ALA A 74 -18.19 -2.70 1.88
CA ALA A 74 -17.86 -1.35 2.30
C ALA A 74 -16.67 -1.35 3.27
N ASP A 75 -16.67 -2.24 4.26
CA ASP A 75 -15.58 -2.37 5.24
C ASP A 75 -14.27 -2.74 4.54
N ARG A 76 -14.31 -3.72 3.63
CA ARG A 76 -13.15 -4.14 2.85
C ARG A 76 -12.60 -3.01 1.98
N GLY A 77 -13.48 -2.21 1.38
CA GLY A 77 -13.09 -1.05 0.59
C GLY A 77 -12.46 0.05 1.45
N ALA A 78 -13.03 0.30 2.63
CA ALA A 78 -12.52 1.28 3.60
C ALA A 78 -11.14 0.87 4.15
N ASP A 79 -10.95 -0.40 4.49
CA ASP A 79 -9.67 -0.97 4.94
C ASP A 79 -8.61 -0.80 3.85
N LEU A 80 -8.94 -1.18 2.61
CA LEU A 80 -8.02 -1.09 1.49
C LEU A 80 -7.63 0.35 1.16
N ARG A 81 -8.60 1.26 1.19
CA ARG A 81 -8.35 2.71 1.01
C ARG A 81 -7.43 3.22 2.11
N SER A 82 -7.71 2.89 3.36
CA SER A 82 -6.91 3.32 4.52
C SER A 82 -5.48 2.79 4.44
N ALA A 83 -5.31 1.51 4.12
CA ALA A 83 -4.01 0.88 3.94
C ALA A 83 -3.19 1.53 2.82
N LEU A 84 -3.82 1.82 1.67
CA LEU A 84 -3.13 2.49 0.56
C LEU A 84 -2.73 3.92 0.94
N MET A 85 -3.64 4.69 1.55
CA MET A 85 -3.35 6.09 1.95
C MET A 85 -2.24 6.15 3.00
N ALA A 86 -2.30 5.30 4.03
CA ALA A 86 -1.29 5.23 5.08
C ALA A 86 0.06 4.75 4.52
N GLY A 87 0.06 3.66 3.75
CA GLY A 87 1.28 3.09 3.18
C GLY A 87 1.99 4.02 2.20
N MET A 88 1.25 4.80 1.40
CA MET A 88 1.84 5.81 0.51
C MET A 88 2.40 7.01 1.28
N ALA A 89 1.74 7.45 2.35
CA ALA A 89 2.25 8.51 3.21
C ALA A 89 3.55 8.09 3.90
N GLU A 90 3.57 6.88 4.47
CA GLU A 90 4.71 6.33 5.19
C GLU A 90 5.90 6.03 4.27
N ARG A 91 5.67 5.31 3.17
CA ARG A 91 6.76 4.75 2.35
C ARG A 91 7.22 5.67 1.20
N ALA A 92 6.34 6.55 0.72
CA ALA A 92 6.65 7.46 -0.39
C ALA A 92 6.64 8.93 0.01
N GLY A 93 6.24 9.29 1.24
CA GLY A 93 6.06 10.68 1.65
C GLY A 93 5.03 11.42 0.80
N ARG A 94 4.07 10.70 0.21
CA ARG A 94 3.07 11.26 -0.72
C ARG A 94 1.66 11.13 -0.15
N ARG A 95 0.89 12.22 -0.27
CA ARG A 95 -0.52 12.23 0.10
C ARG A 95 -1.37 11.77 -1.07
N VAL A 96 -2.21 10.75 -0.82
CA VAL A 96 -3.26 10.31 -1.73
C VAL A 96 -4.56 11.00 -1.32
N GLY A 97 -5.14 11.82 -2.20
CA GLY A 97 -6.36 12.59 -1.93
C GLY A 97 -7.64 11.78 -2.17
N GLY A 98 -7.59 10.81 -3.10
CA GLY A 98 -8.74 9.99 -3.47
C GLY A 98 -8.33 8.60 -3.94
N VAL A 99 -9.21 7.63 -3.71
CA VAL A 99 -9.04 6.24 -4.15
C VAL A 99 -10.38 5.76 -4.70
N ASP A 100 -10.40 5.46 -6.00
CA ASP A 100 -11.52 4.81 -6.66
C ASP A 100 -11.24 3.31 -6.71
N LEU A 101 -12.09 2.53 -6.05
CA LEU A 101 -11.93 1.09 -5.98
C LEU A 101 -12.93 0.38 -6.89
N ARG A 102 -12.42 -0.47 -7.77
CA ARG A 102 -13.22 -1.32 -8.65
C ARG A 102 -12.91 -2.79 -8.39
N TYR A 103 -13.94 -3.55 -8.02
CA TYR A 103 -13.86 -5.01 -7.98
C TYR A 103 -14.04 -5.58 -9.39
N THR A 104 -13.04 -6.31 -9.89
CA THR A 104 -13.05 -6.86 -11.27
C THR A 104 -13.64 -8.26 -11.38
N GLY A 105 -13.79 -8.94 -10.25
CA GLY A 105 -14.30 -10.30 -10.17
C GLY A 105 -14.19 -10.84 -8.76
N VAL A 106 -14.47 -12.13 -8.61
CA VAL A 106 -14.45 -12.83 -7.32
C VAL A 106 -13.47 -14.00 -7.37
N ARG A 107 -12.68 -14.15 -6.32
CA ARG A 107 -11.74 -15.27 -6.11
C ARG A 107 -12.05 -15.92 -4.78
N ARG A 108 -12.25 -17.24 -4.79
CA ARG A 108 -12.40 -18.02 -3.55
C ARG A 108 -11.03 -18.45 -3.06
N ILE A 109 -10.74 -18.19 -1.79
CA ILE A 109 -9.55 -18.71 -1.13
C ILE A 109 -9.83 -20.18 -0.81
N GLN A 110 -9.26 -21.09 -1.60
CA GLN A 110 -9.37 -22.52 -1.32
C GLN A 110 -8.41 -22.87 -0.18
N SER A 111 -8.95 -23.06 1.03
CA SER A 111 -8.24 -23.61 2.17
C SER A 111 -7.98 -25.10 1.92
N ARG A 112 -6.80 -25.44 1.37
CA ARG A 112 -6.38 -26.84 1.23
C ARG A 112 -6.09 -27.43 2.61
N ARG A 113 -7.03 -28.20 3.15
CA ARG A 113 -6.87 -28.97 4.39
C ARG A 113 -5.85 -30.09 4.14
N VAL A 114 -4.66 -29.96 4.72
CA VAL A 114 -3.65 -31.03 4.70
C VAL A 114 -4.07 -32.08 5.74
N ARG A 115 -4.13 -33.35 5.35
CA ARG A 115 -4.34 -34.50 6.25
C ARG A 115 -3.01 -35.11 6.62
#